data_AF-A0A3P8USY0-F1
#
_entry.id   AF-A0A3P8USY0-F1
#
_cell.length_a   1.000
_cell.length_b   1.000
_cell.length_c   1.000
_cell.angle_alpha   90.00
_cell.angle_beta   90.00
_cell.angle_gamma   90.00
#
_symmetry.space_group_name_H-M   'P 1'
#
loop_
_entity.id
_entity.type
_entity.pdbx_description
1 polymer ?
#
loop_
_entity_poly.entity_id
_entity_poly.type
_entity_poly.pdbx_seq_one_letter_code
_entity_poly.pdbx_strand_id
1 'polypeptide(L)'
;MVVTLWNSEYRRAHAHSAFSAGQSAILTLNQRDFSKMATGLLVSTLAPSNPKKEECETSIQKVMNPELYIKHPLQNRWALWFFKNDKSKTWQANLRLISKFDTVEDFWALYNHIQVSSNLMSGCDYSLFKDGIEPMWEDERNRRGGRWLITLSKQQRKSDLDRFWLETLLCLVGEAFDDYSDDVCGAVINVRAKGDKIAIWTTDYENKDAIIHIGRVYKDRLGVPPKVIIGYQSHADTATKSGSTTKNKFVA
;
A
#
# COMPACT_ATOMS: atom_id res chain seq x y z
N MET A 1 -12.37 7.97 9.71
CA MET A 1 -12.02 7.86 11.14
C MET A 1 -11.48 6.48 11.52
N VAL A 2 -12.16 5.37 11.21
CA VAL A 2 -11.69 4.01 11.57
C VAL A 2 -10.41 3.60 10.83
N VAL A 3 -10.33 3.79 9.51
CA VAL A 3 -9.12 3.47 8.72
C VAL A 3 -7.91 4.29 9.16
N THR A 4 -8.14 5.57 9.51
CA THR A 4 -7.11 6.50 9.99
C THR A 4 -6.56 6.10 11.37
N LEU A 5 -7.44 5.71 12.29
CA LEU A 5 -7.08 5.17 13.61
C LEU A 5 -6.35 3.84 13.50
N TRP A 6 -6.81 2.96 12.62
CA TRP A 6 -6.18 1.66 12.39
C TRP A 6 -4.78 1.80 11.75
N ASN A 7 -4.60 2.71 10.79
CA ASN A 7 -3.26 3.09 10.28
C ASN A 7 -2.37 3.69 11.37
N SER A 8 -2.94 4.39 12.36
CA SER A 8 -2.21 4.92 13.53
C SER A 8 -1.76 3.80 14.47
N GLU A 9 -2.61 2.81 14.76
CA GLU A 9 -2.26 1.63 15.58
C GLU A 9 -1.19 0.77 14.93
N TYR A 10 -1.28 0.50 13.61
CA TYR A 10 -0.23 -0.19 12.85
C TYR A 10 1.13 0.51 13.04
N ARG A 11 1.18 1.84 12.88
CA ARG A 11 2.41 2.61 13.09
C ARG A 11 2.94 2.54 14.53
N ARG A 12 2.06 2.56 15.53
CA ARG A 12 2.44 2.42 16.95
C ARG A 12 3.10 1.07 17.23
N ALA A 13 2.57 -0.01 16.65
CA ALA A 13 3.13 -1.35 16.78
C ALA A 13 4.54 -1.48 16.13
N HIS A 14 4.80 -0.73 15.05
CA HIS A 14 6.05 -0.82 14.30
C HIS A 14 7.13 0.22 14.67
N ALA A 15 6.79 1.30 15.39
CA ALA A 15 7.74 2.32 15.84
C ALA A 15 8.78 1.80 16.89
N HIS A 16 8.48 0.69 17.57
CA HIS A 16 9.34 0.11 18.62
C HIS A 16 10.24 -1.05 18.15
N SER A 17 10.16 -1.47 16.88
CA SER A 17 10.88 -2.63 16.34
C SER A 17 12.09 -2.24 15.48
N ALA A 18 12.93 -1.35 16.00
CA ALA A 18 14.21 -1.01 15.37
C ALA A 18 15.36 -1.78 16.02
N PHE A 19 15.30 -3.12 16.11
CA PHE A 19 16.52 -3.93 16.31
C PHE A 19 16.29 -5.38 15.84
N SER A 20 17.07 -5.76 14.82
CA SER A 20 17.40 -7.11 14.34
C SER A 20 16.76 -8.31 15.09
N ALA A 21 15.70 -8.90 14.51
CA ALA A 21 15.53 -10.35 14.29
C ALA A 21 14.12 -10.68 13.75
N GLY A 22 14.06 -11.35 12.59
CA GLY A 22 12.95 -12.24 12.22
C GLY A 22 11.65 -11.60 11.71
N GLN A 23 11.56 -11.36 10.39
CA GLN A 23 10.31 -11.05 9.68
C GLN A 23 9.20 -12.10 9.87
N SER A 24 9.53 -13.32 10.33
CA SER A 24 8.55 -14.38 10.66
C SER A 24 7.82 -14.15 12.00
N ALA A 25 8.45 -13.49 12.97
CA ALA A 25 7.83 -13.19 14.26
C ALA A 25 6.82 -12.03 14.18
N ILE A 26 7.07 -11.09 13.26
CA ILE A 26 6.24 -9.89 13.05
C ILE A 26 4.86 -10.26 12.47
N LEU A 27 4.81 -11.24 11.57
CA LEU A 27 3.54 -11.78 11.04
C LEU A 27 2.73 -12.54 12.10
N THR A 28 3.40 -13.17 13.07
CA THR A 28 2.74 -13.93 14.13
C THR A 28 2.17 -13.03 15.23
N LEU A 29 2.84 -11.90 15.53
CA LEU A 29 2.33 -10.83 16.41
C LEU A 29 1.07 -10.17 15.81
N ASN A 30 1.06 -9.94 14.49
CA ASN A 30 -0.10 -9.42 13.76
C ASN A 30 -1.35 -10.30 13.88
N GLN A 31 -1.25 -11.60 14.17
CA GLN A 31 -2.43 -12.45 14.32
C GLN A 31 -2.97 -12.47 15.75
N ARG A 32 -2.09 -12.44 16.75
CA ARG A 32 -2.47 -12.54 18.17
C ARG A 32 -2.92 -11.22 18.77
N ASP A 33 -2.32 -10.10 18.35
CA ASP A 33 -2.68 -8.79 18.90
C ASP A 33 -3.95 -8.23 18.22
N PHE A 34 -4.17 -8.53 16.94
CA PHE A 34 -5.41 -8.18 16.24
C PHE A 34 -6.64 -8.91 16.80
N SER A 35 -6.52 -10.19 17.17
CA SER A 35 -7.63 -10.92 17.80
C SER A 35 -7.98 -10.37 19.20
N LYS A 36 -7.01 -9.77 19.90
CA LYS A 36 -7.22 -9.20 21.24
C LYS A 36 -7.79 -7.79 21.18
N MET A 37 -7.40 -6.97 20.20
CA MET A 37 -7.96 -5.63 20.04
C MET A 37 -9.40 -5.64 19.51
N ALA A 38 -9.79 -6.66 18.74
CA ALA A 38 -11.16 -6.84 18.25
C ALA A 38 -12.15 -7.36 19.32
N THR A 39 -11.67 -7.83 20.47
CA THR A 39 -12.51 -8.26 21.60
C THR A 39 -12.15 -7.45 22.84
N GLY A 40 -12.83 -6.33 23.02
CA GLY A 40 -12.76 -5.57 24.28
C GLY A 40 -13.31 -6.40 25.43
N LEU A 41 -12.45 -7.14 26.14
CA LEU A 41 -12.75 -7.71 27.45
C LEU A 41 -11.56 -7.52 28.41
N LEU A 42 -11.89 -7.01 29.59
CA LEU A 42 -11.00 -6.68 30.70
C LEU A 42 -10.01 -7.79 31.06
N VAL A 43 -8.76 -7.40 31.26
CA VAL A 43 -7.79 -8.16 32.06
C VAL A 43 -8.20 -8.04 33.53
N SER A 44 -8.64 -9.13 34.13
CA SER A 44 -8.66 -9.29 35.60
C SER A 44 -7.66 -10.37 35.98
N THR A 45 -6.60 -9.94 36.68
CA THR A 45 -5.52 -10.77 37.21
C THR A 45 -6.01 -11.64 38.37
N LEU A 46 -5.85 -12.97 38.31
CA LEU A 46 -5.69 -13.84 39.49
C LEU A 46 -4.89 -15.12 39.12
N ALA A 47 -3.99 -15.51 40.02
CA ALA A 47 -2.96 -16.56 39.89
C ALA A 47 -3.48 -18.00 40.23
N PRO A 48 -2.68 -19.08 40.07
CA PRO A 48 -3.15 -20.38 39.60
C PRO A 48 -3.39 -21.46 40.67
N SER A 49 -4.28 -22.41 40.36
CA SER A 49 -4.27 -23.76 40.95
C SER A 49 -4.86 -24.79 39.97
N ASN A 50 -4.14 -25.89 39.74
CA ASN A 50 -4.53 -27.09 38.99
C ASN A 50 -4.43 -28.30 39.96
N PRO A 51 -4.89 -29.56 39.68
CA PRO A 51 -5.63 -30.08 38.53
C PRO A 51 -6.81 -31.04 38.88
N LYS A 52 -7.67 -31.36 37.89
CA LYS A 52 -8.14 -32.74 37.60
C LYS A 52 -8.88 -32.82 36.26
N LYS A 53 -8.59 -33.91 35.53
CA LYS A 53 -9.08 -34.28 34.19
C LYS A 53 -10.52 -34.80 34.28
N GLU A 54 -11.35 -34.46 33.30
CA GLU A 54 -12.43 -35.29 32.76
C GLU A 54 -12.78 -34.79 31.35
N GLU A 55 -12.78 -35.70 30.38
CA GLU A 55 -13.14 -35.47 28.98
C GLU A 55 -14.66 -35.33 28.83
N CYS A 56 -15.10 -34.32 28.08
CA CYS A 56 -16.39 -34.36 27.40
C CYS A 56 -16.23 -33.67 26.05
N GLU A 57 -16.24 -34.47 24.98
CA GLU A 57 -16.46 -34.01 23.62
C GLU A 57 -17.86 -33.37 23.56
N THR A 58 -17.92 -32.05 23.68
CA THR A 58 -19.14 -31.30 23.36
C THR A 58 -18.80 -30.32 22.23
N SER A 59 -19.30 -30.68 21.06
CA SER A 59 -19.52 -29.84 19.88
C SER A 59 -19.41 -28.33 20.14
N ILE A 60 -18.28 -27.73 19.71
CA ILE A 60 -18.12 -26.28 19.62
C ILE A 60 -18.97 -25.80 18.43
N GLN A 61 -20.29 -25.75 18.59
CA GLN A 61 -21.10 -24.77 17.86
C GLN A 61 -21.00 -23.46 18.62
N LYS A 62 -19.86 -22.78 18.47
CA LYS A 62 -19.75 -21.37 18.86
C LYS A 62 -20.65 -20.62 17.88
N VAL A 63 -21.85 -20.26 18.33
CA VAL A 63 -22.72 -19.31 17.63
C VAL A 63 -21.92 -18.02 17.49
N MET A 64 -21.30 -17.82 16.32
CA MET A 64 -20.52 -16.62 16.06
C MET A 64 -21.49 -15.48 15.80
N ASN A 65 -21.40 -14.43 16.62
CA ASN A 65 -22.21 -13.23 16.45
C ASN A 65 -22.02 -12.68 15.02
N PRO A 66 -23.09 -12.56 14.19
CA PRO A 66 -23.00 -12.04 12.83
C PRO A 66 -22.41 -10.61 12.75
N GLU A 67 -22.54 -9.82 13.82
CA GLU A 67 -21.96 -8.47 13.89
C GLU A 67 -20.42 -8.47 13.94
N LEU A 68 -19.77 -9.60 14.26
CA LEU A 68 -18.30 -9.72 14.26
C LEU A 68 -17.71 -9.86 12.85
N TYR A 69 -18.54 -9.98 11.81
CA TYR A 69 -18.12 -10.17 10.41
C TYR A 69 -18.45 -8.98 9.51
N ILE A 70 -18.83 -7.84 10.09
CA ILE A 70 -19.07 -6.62 9.33
C ILE A 70 -17.72 -6.14 8.79
N LYS A 71 -17.57 -6.17 7.46
CA LYS A 71 -16.39 -5.61 6.80
C LYS A 71 -16.41 -4.10 6.88
N HIS A 72 -15.23 -3.50 6.94
CA HIS A 72 -15.06 -2.06 7.04
C HIS A 72 -14.93 -1.46 5.64
N PRO A 73 -15.90 -0.65 5.18
CA PRO A 73 -15.82 -0.06 3.85
C PRO A 73 -14.69 0.97 3.75
N LEU A 74 -14.01 0.96 2.61
CA LEU A 74 -13.10 2.02 2.17
C LEU A 74 -13.90 3.14 1.52
N GLN A 75 -13.32 4.34 1.47
CA GLN A 75 -13.97 5.49 0.81
C GLN A 75 -14.10 5.28 -0.71
N ASN A 76 -13.07 4.68 -1.32
CA ASN A 76 -13.04 4.34 -2.73
C ASN A 76 -12.90 2.83 -2.92
N ARG A 77 -13.45 2.33 -4.02
CA ARG A 77 -13.12 1.01 -4.55
C ARG A 77 -11.79 1.10 -5.30
N TRP A 78 -10.94 0.09 -5.12
CA TRP A 78 -9.61 0.03 -5.72
C TRP A 78 -9.46 -1.22 -6.59
N ALA A 79 -8.61 -1.12 -7.61
CA ALA A 79 -8.27 -2.16 -8.55
C ALA A 79 -6.75 -2.40 -8.53
N LEU A 80 -6.35 -3.63 -8.20
CA LEU A 80 -4.95 -4.04 -8.26
C LEU A 80 -4.66 -4.67 -9.62
N TRP A 81 -3.62 -4.16 -10.28
CA TRP A 81 -3.14 -4.60 -11.57
C TRP A 81 -1.73 -5.16 -11.47
N PHE A 82 -1.43 -6.14 -12.31
CA PHE A 82 -0.12 -6.71 -12.50
C PHE A 82 0.34 -6.50 -13.94
N PHE A 83 1.57 -6.06 -14.11
CA PHE A 83 2.23 -6.00 -15.40
C PHE A 83 3.43 -6.93 -15.40
N LYS A 84 3.60 -7.71 -16.47
CA LYS A 84 4.81 -8.50 -16.71
C LYS A 84 5.32 -8.20 -18.10
N ASN A 85 6.54 -7.68 -18.20
CA ASN A 85 7.15 -7.35 -19.48
C ASN A 85 7.47 -8.61 -20.31
N ASP A 86 6.54 -9.01 -21.17
CA ASP A 86 6.73 -10.02 -22.21
C ASP A 86 6.98 -9.30 -23.55
N LYS A 87 8.20 -9.41 -24.07
CA LYS A 87 8.64 -8.72 -25.28
C LYS A 87 7.88 -9.16 -26.54
N SER A 88 7.15 -10.28 -26.48
CA SER A 88 6.35 -10.78 -27.60
C SER A 88 4.97 -10.11 -27.71
N LYS A 89 4.58 -9.32 -26.71
CA LYS A 89 3.23 -8.72 -26.60
C LYS A 89 3.30 -7.20 -26.60
N THR A 90 2.18 -6.57 -26.95
CA THR A 90 1.98 -5.15 -26.73
C THR A 90 2.00 -4.84 -25.24
N TRP A 91 2.29 -3.58 -24.89
CA TRP A 91 2.32 -3.15 -23.49
C TRP A 91 0.96 -3.38 -22.80
N GLN A 92 -0.13 -3.06 -23.48
CA GLN A 92 -1.50 -3.23 -22.98
C GLN A 92 -1.81 -4.72 -22.72
N ALA A 93 -1.38 -5.63 -23.60
CA ALA A 93 -1.60 -7.07 -23.41
C ALA A 93 -0.78 -7.68 -22.26
N ASN A 94 0.23 -6.96 -21.76
CA ASN A 94 1.03 -7.34 -20.60
C ASN A 94 0.44 -6.87 -19.27
N LEU A 95 -0.52 -5.94 -19.31
CA LEU A 95 -1.23 -5.44 -18.15
C LEU A 95 -2.46 -6.32 -17.86
N ARG A 96 -2.64 -6.72 -16.60
CA ARG A 96 -3.72 -7.60 -16.16
C ARG A 96 -4.33 -7.11 -14.87
N LEU A 97 -5.65 -7.02 -14.83
CA LEU A 97 -6.40 -6.83 -13.59
C LEU A 97 -6.29 -8.10 -12.74
N ILE A 98 -5.92 -7.96 -11.47
CA ILE A 98 -5.86 -9.08 -10.52
C ILE A 98 -7.18 -9.18 -9.76
N SER A 99 -7.55 -8.11 -9.08
CA SER A 99 -8.75 -8.06 -8.23
C SER A 99 -9.17 -6.62 -7.97
N LYS A 100 -10.42 -6.45 -7.57
CA LYS A 100 -10.98 -5.20 -7.08
C LYS A 100 -11.50 -5.40 -5.67
N PHE A 101 -11.37 -4.39 -4.82
CA PHE A 101 -11.82 -4.42 -3.42
C PHE A 101 -12.26 -3.03 -2.97
N ASP A 102 -13.20 -2.99 -2.03
CA ASP A 102 -13.76 -1.77 -1.44
C ASP A 102 -13.87 -1.88 0.10
N THR A 103 -13.22 -2.88 0.71
CA THR A 103 -13.16 -3.05 2.16
C THR A 103 -11.73 -3.26 2.64
N VAL A 104 -11.49 -2.94 3.92
CA VAL A 104 -10.19 -3.12 4.59
C VAL A 104 -9.80 -4.61 4.65
N GLU A 105 -10.77 -5.48 4.92
CA GLU A 105 -10.55 -6.93 4.99
C GLU A 105 -10.14 -7.50 3.64
N ASP A 106 -10.80 -7.05 2.56
CA ASP A 106 -10.48 -7.52 1.21
C ASP A 106 -9.12 -7.00 0.72
N PHE A 107 -8.75 -5.77 1.11
CA PHE A 107 -7.39 -5.24 0.89
C PHE A 107 -6.34 -6.15 1.54
N TRP A 108 -6.50 -6.48 2.82
CA TRP A 108 -5.54 -7.31 3.53
C TRP A 108 -5.54 -8.77 3.10
N ALA A 109 -6.72 -9.32 2.81
CA ALA A 109 -6.84 -10.64 2.21
C ALA A 109 -6.04 -10.67 0.90
N LEU A 110 -6.21 -9.69 0.02
CA LEU A 110 -5.44 -9.63 -1.23
C LEU A 110 -3.93 -9.45 -0.97
N TYR A 111 -3.54 -8.46 -0.16
CA TYR A 111 -2.13 -8.15 0.09
C TYR A 111 -1.35 -9.35 0.67
N ASN A 112 -1.97 -10.12 1.57
CA ASN A 112 -1.35 -11.29 2.19
C ASN A 112 -1.25 -12.52 1.27
N HIS A 113 -1.98 -12.53 0.15
CA HIS A 113 -1.98 -13.64 -0.81
C HIS A 113 -1.22 -13.32 -2.12
N ILE A 114 -0.72 -12.09 -2.27
CA ILE A 114 0.15 -11.72 -3.40
C ILE A 114 1.62 -11.78 -2.99
N GLN A 115 2.49 -11.88 -4.00
CA GLN A 115 3.93 -11.87 -3.80
C GLN A 115 4.40 -10.46 -3.41
N VAL A 116 5.25 -10.37 -2.37
CA VAL A 116 5.86 -9.09 -1.97
C VAL A 116 6.73 -8.53 -3.10
N SER A 117 6.81 -7.20 -3.18
CA SER A 117 7.39 -6.50 -4.33
C SER A 117 8.88 -6.78 -4.52
N SER A 118 9.63 -6.92 -3.43
CA SER A 118 11.06 -7.27 -3.45
C SER A 118 11.35 -8.64 -4.06
N ASN A 119 10.37 -9.55 -4.04
CA ASN A 119 10.48 -10.89 -4.59
C ASN A 119 10.05 -10.98 -6.06
N LEU A 120 9.46 -9.92 -6.64
CA LEU A 120 9.04 -9.95 -8.04
C LEU A 120 10.24 -10.06 -8.99
N MET A 121 10.01 -10.72 -10.12
CA MET A 121 11.01 -10.75 -11.20
C MET A 121 11.20 -9.34 -11.78
N SER A 122 12.45 -9.00 -12.13
CA SER A 122 12.75 -7.75 -12.84
C SER A 122 11.94 -7.64 -14.12
N GLY A 123 11.26 -6.51 -14.30
CA GLY A 123 10.33 -6.27 -15.40
C GLY A 123 8.86 -6.50 -15.05
N CYS A 124 8.56 -6.84 -13.78
CA CYS A 124 7.19 -6.88 -13.27
C CYS A 124 6.84 -5.60 -12.50
N ASP A 125 5.56 -5.23 -12.53
CA ASP A 125 5.00 -4.08 -11.81
C ASP A 125 3.70 -4.45 -11.10
N TYR A 126 3.44 -3.82 -9.97
CA TYR A 126 2.09 -3.72 -9.41
C TYR A 126 1.58 -2.29 -9.54
N SER A 127 0.28 -2.16 -9.75
CA SER A 127 -0.40 -0.85 -9.78
C SER A 127 -1.69 -0.94 -8.99
N LEU A 128 -1.92 -0.05 -8.03
CA LEU A 128 -3.20 0.08 -7.34
C LEU A 128 -3.84 1.41 -7.75
N PHE A 129 -4.99 1.35 -8.41
CA PHE A 129 -5.70 2.53 -8.91
C PHE A 129 -7.14 2.51 -8.45
N LYS A 130 -7.77 3.68 -8.32
CA LYS A 130 -9.21 3.77 -8.07
C LYS A 130 -9.97 3.03 -9.17
N ASP A 131 -11.08 2.39 -8.81
CA ASP A 131 -11.88 1.64 -9.78
C ASP A 131 -12.37 2.56 -10.90
N GLY A 132 -12.30 2.06 -12.14
CA GLY A 132 -12.58 2.84 -13.34
C GLY A 132 -11.40 3.66 -13.89
N ILE A 133 -10.25 3.68 -13.23
CA ILE A 133 -9.02 4.30 -13.74
C ILE A 133 -8.01 3.22 -14.11
N GLU A 134 -7.61 3.17 -15.38
CA GLU A 134 -6.57 2.27 -15.83
C GLU A 134 -5.16 2.84 -15.52
N PRO A 135 -4.18 2.02 -15.16
CA PRO A 135 -2.82 2.46 -14.80
C PRO A 135 -1.98 2.79 -16.06
N MET A 136 -2.53 3.62 -16.94
CA MET A 136 -1.93 4.06 -18.19
C MET A 136 -2.16 5.55 -18.42
N TRP A 137 -1.28 6.17 -19.19
CA TRP A 137 -1.26 7.62 -19.42
C TRP A 137 -2.33 8.06 -20.42
N GLU A 138 -2.86 7.11 -21.20
CA GLU A 138 -3.97 7.31 -22.14
C GLU A 138 -5.33 7.46 -21.43
N ASP A 139 -5.46 6.97 -20.20
CA ASP A 139 -6.67 7.11 -19.40
C ASP A 139 -7.03 8.59 -19.20
N GLU A 140 -8.32 8.94 -19.31
CA GLU A 140 -8.80 10.31 -19.25
C GLU A 140 -8.42 11.02 -17.94
N ARG A 141 -8.35 10.28 -16.82
CA ARG A 141 -7.95 10.80 -15.52
C ARG A 141 -6.44 10.97 -15.40
N ASN A 142 -5.63 10.29 -16.22
CA ASN A 142 -4.17 10.35 -16.13
C ASN A 142 -3.53 11.24 -17.21
N ARG A 143 -4.16 11.45 -18.37
CA ARG A 143 -3.54 12.15 -19.51
C ARG A 143 -3.06 13.57 -19.22
N ARG A 144 -3.74 14.30 -18.32
CA ARG A 144 -3.35 15.64 -17.84
C ARG A 144 -2.63 15.60 -16.49
N GLY A 145 -2.32 14.41 -16.01
CA GLY A 145 -1.76 14.17 -14.71
C GLY A 145 -0.24 14.10 -14.69
N GLY A 146 0.25 13.58 -13.59
CA GLY A 146 1.66 13.29 -13.38
C GLY A 146 1.87 12.41 -12.17
N ARG A 147 3.11 12.30 -11.75
CA ARG A 147 3.48 11.40 -10.66
C ARG A 147 4.58 11.95 -9.78
N TRP A 148 4.45 11.73 -8.47
CA TRP A 148 5.56 11.83 -7.52
C TRP A 148 6.40 10.58 -7.61
N LEU A 149 7.69 10.72 -7.95
CA LEU A 149 8.58 9.59 -8.21
C LEU A 149 9.64 9.42 -7.11
N ILE A 150 9.71 8.22 -6.55
CA ILE A 150 10.78 7.76 -5.67
C ILE A 150 11.55 6.68 -6.39
N THR A 151 12.88 6.82 -6.42
CA THR A 151 13.78 5.83 -7.02
C THR A 151 14.61 5.21 -5.91
N LEU A 152 14.60 3.88 -5.84
CA LEU A 152 15.37 3.09 -4.89
C LEU A 152 16.53 2.40 -5.61
N SER A 153 17.69 2.42 -4.98
CA SER A 153 18.83 1.62 -5.41
C SER A 153 18.59 0.13 -5.17
N LYS A 154 19.39 -0.73 -5.81
CA LYS A 154 19.31 -2.20 -5.59
C LYS A 154 19.56 -2.59 -4.13
N GLN A 155 20.39 -1.82 -3.41
CA GLN A 155 20.69 -2.02 -1.99
C GLN A 155 19.44 -1.77 -1.14
N GLN A 156 18.67 -0.73 -1.46
CA GLN A 156 17.45 -0.37 -0.75
C GLN A 156 16.29 -1.34 -1.02
N ARG A 157 16.38 -2.22 -2.03
CA ARG A 157 15.32 -3.19 -2.32
C ARG A 157 14.96 -4.05 -1.11
N LYS A 158 15.98 -4.53 -0.38
CA LYS A 158 15.78 -5.44 0.75
C LYS A 158 15.27 -4.74 2.01
N SER A 159 15.64 -3.48 2.21
CA SER A 159 15.30 -2.71 3.43
C SER A 159 14.02 -1.90 3.30
N ASP A 160 13.79 -1.29 2.13
CA ASP A 160 12.84 -0.20 1.99
C ASP A 160 11.71 -0.47 1.00
N LEU A 161 11.92 -1.30 -0.03
CA LEU A 161 10.95 -1.43 -1.13
C LEU A 161 9.57 -1.90 -0.65
N ASP A 162 9.51 -3.01 0.10
CA ASP A 162 8.23 -3.57 0.56
C ASP A 162 7.54 -2.65 1.57
N ARG A 163 8.33 -2.01 2.45
CA ARG A 163 7.83 -1.05 3.43
C ARG A 163 7.26 0.19 2.74
N PHE A 164 7.99 0.78 1.80
CA PHE A 164 7.52 1.94 1.06
C PHE A 164 6.30 1.60 0.22
N TRP A 165 6.27 0.43 -0.40
CA TRP A 165 5.11 0.01 -1.17
C TRP A 165 3.88 -0.16 -0.28
N LEU A 166 4.00 -0.87 0.85
CA LEU A 166 2.89 -1.00 1.79
C LEU A 166 2.42 0.35 2.32
N GLU A 167 3.32 1.22 2.77
CA GLU A 167 2.93 2.56 3.25
C GLU A 167 2.26 3.39 2.14
N THR A 168 2.69 3.24 0.89
CA THR A 168 2.02 3.86 -0.27
C THR A 168 0.59 3.33 -0.41
N LEU A 169 0.40 2.01 -0.38
CA LEU A 169 -0.93 1.39 -0.44
C LEU A 169 -1.84 1.88 0.70
N LEU A 170 -1.30 1.97 1.92
CA LEU A 170 -2.02 2.46 3.10
C LEU A 170 -2.37 3.96 2.99
N CYS A 171 -1.52 4.78 2.36
CA CYS A 171 -1.84 6.17 2.07
C CYS A 171 -3.00 6.30 1.08
N LEU A 172 -3.05 5.41 0.07
CA LEU A 172 -4.12 5.38 -0.93
C LEU A 172 -5.44 4.94 -0.28
N VAL A 173 -5.53 3.70 0.21
CA VAL A 173 -6.79 3.16 0.75
C VAL A 173 -7.25 3.87 2.02
N GLY A 174 -6.33 4.52 2.73
CA GLY A 174 -6.62 5.31 3.92
C GLY A 174 -6.95 6.78 3.66
N GLU A 175 -6.97 7.21 2.38
CA GLU A 175 -7.24 8.60 1.96
C GLU A 175 -6.40 9.60 2.76
N ALA A 176 -5.08 9.36 2.77
CA ALA A 176 -4.16 10.06 3.67
C ALA A 176 -3.78 11.48 3.24
N PHE A 177 -4.36 11.99 2.16
CA PHE A 177 -4.06 13.30 1.55
C PHE A 177 -5.18 14.32 1.78
N ASP A 178 -6.01 14.09 2.80
CA ASP A 178 -7.12 14.95 3.19
C ASP A 178 -8.03 15.27 1.99
N ASP A 179 -8.42 16.54 1.82
CA ASP A 179 -9.28 17.03 0.73
C ASP A 179 -8.68 16.81 -0.67
N TYR A 180 -7.36 16.58 -0.76
CA TYR A 180 -6.66 16.34 -2.03
C TYR A 180 -6.59 14.85 -2.40
N SER A 181 -7.20 13.96 -1.61
CA SER A 181 -7.23 12.53 -1.94
C SER A 181 -8.03 12.24 -3.23
N ASP A 182 -8.92 13.14 -3.64
CA ASP A 182 -9.64 13.06 -4.91
C ASP A 182 -8.77 13.33 -6.15
N ASP A 183 -7.69 14.10 -5.99
CA ASP A 183 -6.69 14.32 -7.04
C ASP A 183 -5.81 13.09 -7.27
N VAL A 184 -5.78 12.12 -6.35
CA VAL A 184 -5.01 10.87 -6.49
C VAL A 184 -5.76 9.85 -7.35
N CYS A 185 -5.08 9.36 -8.39
CA CYS A 185 -5.57 8.29 -9.27
C CYS A 185 -5.18 6.90 -8.74
N GLY A 186 -3.93 6.76 -8.28
CA GLY A 186 -3.36 5.49 -7.91
C GLY A 186 -1.87 5.54 -7.69
N ALA A 187 -1.23 4.37 -7.61
CA ALA A 187 0.20 4.23 -7.44
C ALA A 187 0.75 3.03 -8.21
N VAL A 188 2.02 3.12 -8.60
CA VAL A 188 2.74 2.09 -9.36
C VAL A 188 4.07 1.80 -8.66
N ILE A 189 4.40 0.52 -8.53
CA ILE A 189 5.74 0.05 -8.21
C ILE A 189 6.36 -0.66 -9.41
N ASN A 190 7.57 -0.24 -9.80
CA ASN A 190 8.33 -0.85 -10.87
C ASN A 190 9.55 -1.58 -10.35
N VAL A 191 9.61 -2.90 -10.56
CA VAL A 191 10.76 -3.71 -10.17
C VAL A 191 11.70 -3.87 -11.35
N ARG A 192 12.92 -3.32 -11.27
CA ARG A 192 13.88 -3.34 -12.40
C ARG A 192 15.29 -3.67 -11.93
N ALA A 193 16.10 -4.25 -12.80
CA ALA A 193 17.48 -4.65 -12.46
C ALA A 193 18.39 -3.47 -12.04
N LYS A 194 18.16 -2.27 -12.62
CA LYS A 194 18.96 -1.06 -12.36
C LYS A 194 18.56 -0.31 -11.09
N GLY A 195 17.42 -0.63 -10.49
CA GLY A 195 16.84 0.11 -9.38
C GLY A 195 15.32 0.20 -9.54
N ASP A 196 14.64 0.26 -8.41
CA ASP A 196 13.19 0.20 -8.35
C ASP A 196 12.59 1.59 -8.29
N LYS A 197 11.32 1.70 -8.66
CA LYS A 197 10.60 2.97 -8.62
C LYS A 197 9.26 2.78 -7.96
N ILE A 198 8.86 3.73 -7.13
CA ILE A 198 7.49 3.81 -6.60
C ILE A 198 6.97 5.19 -6.97
N ALA A 199 5.74 5.27 -7.45
CA ALA A 199 5.15 6.55 -7.81
C ALA A 199 3.66 6.61 -7.49
N ILE A 200 3.22 7.74 -6.90
CA ILE A 200 1.80 8.11 -6.79
C ILE A 200 1.44 8.96 -8.00
N TRP A 201 0.34 8.62 -8.65
CA TRP A 201 -0.20 9.29 -9.83
C TRP A 201 -1.38 10.17 -9.42
N THR A 202 -1.43 11.36 -9.99
CA THR A 202 -2.45 12.38 -9.72
C THR A 202 -3.04 12.90 -11.02
N THR A 203 -4.26 13.39 -10.96
CA THR A 203 -5.11 13.59 -12.15
C THR A 203 -4.81 14.86 -12.95
N ASP A 204 -4.38 15.92 -12.28
CA ASP A 204 -4.13 17.23 -12.89
C ASP A 204 -2.86 17.86 -12.32
N TYR A 205 -1.82 18.05 -13.15
CA TYR A 205 -0.59 18.69 -12.70
C TYR A 205 -0.71 20.23 -12.57
N GLU A 206 -1.78 20.84 -13.07
CA GLU A 206 -2.00 22.29 -12.96
C GLU A 206 -2.54 22.70 -11.58
N ASN A 207 -3.15 21.75 -10.85
CA ASN A 207 -3.57 21.93 -9.46
C ASN A 207 -2.36 21.89 -8.50
N LYS A 208 -1.53 22.95 -8.54
CA LYS A 208 -0.25 23.02 -7.83
C LYS A 208 -0.39 22.77 -6.32
N ASP A 209 -1.45 23.28 -5.72
CA ASP A 209 -1.66 23.17 -4.27
C ASP A 209 -1.89 21.72 -3.87
N ALA A 210 -2.74 20.99 -4.60
CA ALA A 210 -2.93 19.56 -4.41
C ALA A 210 -1.63 18.77 -4.63
N ILE A 211 -0.93 19.03 -5.73
CA ILE A 211 0.30 18.30 -6.06
C ILE A 211 1.38 18.49 -4.99
N ILE A 212 1.61 19.72 -4.55
CA ILE A 212 2.61 20.03 -3.52
C ILE A 212 2.20 19.43 -2.17
N HIS A 213 0.92 19.53 -1.80
CA HIS A 213 0.41 18.93 -0.57
C HIS A 213 0.60 17.41 -0.55
N ILE A 214 0.14 16.71 -1.59
CA ILE A 214 0.29 15.26 -1.74
C ILE A 214 1.75 14.85 -1.65
N GLY A 215 2.65 15.59 -2.33
CA GLY A 215 4.08 15.30 -2.32
C GLY A 215 4.71 15.39 -0.93
N ARG A 216 4.38 16.44 -0.17
CA ARG A 216 4.86 16.65 1.20
C ARG A 216 4.36 15.55 2.13
N VAL A 217 3.05 15.32 2.14
CA VAL A 217 2.43 14.27 2.97
C VAL A 217 3.02 12.91 2.62
N TYR A 218 3.17 12.59 1.33
CA TYR A 218 3.73 11.32 0.90
C TYR A 218 5.20 11.13 1.34
N LYS A 219 6.03 12.17 1.17
CA LYS A 219 7.42 12.16 1.62
C LYS A 219 7.52 11.92 3.13
N ASP A 220 6.69 12.61 3.91
CA ASP A 220 6.64 12.49 5.36
C ASP A 220 6.16 11.11 5.80
N ARG A 221 5.11 10.57 5.17
CA ARG A 221 4.57 9.23 5.44
C ARG A 221 5.60 8.12 5.25
N LEU A 222 6.41 8.23 4.21
CA LEU A 222 7.46 7.25 3.94
C LEU A 222 8.67 7.37 4.90
N GLY A 223 8.76 8.45 5.66
CA GLY A 223 9.92 8.75 6.49
C GLY A 223 11.17 9.03 5.65
N VAL A 224 11.00 9.59 4.44
CA VAL A 224 12.12 9.99 3.59
C VAL A 224 12.82 11.18 4.25
N PRO A 225 14.15 11.15 4.43
CA PRO A 225 14.86 12.24 5.10
C PRO A 225 14.58 13.58 4.43
N PRO A 226 14.43 14.70 5.18
CA PRO A 226 14.07 16.00 4.61
C PRO A 226 15.00 16.48 3.49
N LYS A 227 16.29 16.11 3.57
CA LYS A 227 17.33 16.43 2.58
C LYS A 227 17.15 15.71 1.24
N VAL A 228 16.44 14.59 1.20
CA VAL A 228 16.18 13.82 -0.02
C VAL A 228 15.01 14.47 -0.74
N ILE A 229 15.29 15.01 -1.93
CA ILE A 229 14.27 15.63 -2.76
C ILE A 229 13.58 14.56 -3.60
N ILE A 230 12.26 14.51 -3.55
CA ILE A 230 11.46 13.73 -4.51
C ILE A 230 10.98 14.65 -5.63
N GLY A 231 10.77 14.11 -6.82
CA GLY A 231 10.42 14.89 -8.01
C GLY A 231 9.05 14.51 -8.56
N TYR A 232 8.27 15.52 -8.96
CA TYR A 232 7.02 15.32 -9.68
C TYR A 232 7.23 15.47 -11.18
N GLN A 233 6.79 14.50 -11.96
CA GLN A 233 6.93 14.45 -13.42
C GLN A 233 5.55 14.36 -14.07
N SER A 234 5.27 15.19 -15.08
CA SER A 234 4.03 15.03 -15.84
C SER A 234 4.07 13.78 -16.72
N HIS A 235 2.90 13.21 -16.99
CA HIS A 235 2.81 12.07 -17.90
C HIS A 235 3.17 12.45 -19.34
N ALA A 236 2.74 13.62 -19.81
CA ALA A 236 3.08 14.14 -21.15
C ALA A 236 4.60 14.28 -21.36
N ASP A 237 5.33 14.87 -20.42
CA ASP A 237 6.79 15.02 -20.50
C ASP A 237 7.50 13.67 -20.37
N THR A 238 6.93 12.73 -19.62
CA THR A 238 7.49 11.38 -19.47
C THR A 238 7.36 10.57 -20.75
N ALA A 239 6.24 10.71 -21.45
CA ALA A 239 5.95 9.96 -22.66
C ALA A 239 6.72 10.46 -23.90
N THR A 240 6.95 11.78 -23.98
CA THR A 240 7.63 12.41 -25.12
C THR A 240 9.14 12.52 -24.96
N LYS A 241 9.71 11.97 -23.88
CA LYS A 241 11.13 12.16 -23.58
C LYS A 241 12.04 11.48 -24.62
N SER A 242 13.06 12.21 -25.07
CA SER A 242 14.15 11.69 -25.90
C SER A 242 15.42 11.38 -25.10
N GLY A 243 15.46 11.75 -23.81
CA GLY A 243 16.60 11.58 -22.90
C GLY A 243 16.39 10.55 -21.79
N SER A 244 17.44 10.31 -20.98
CA SER A 244 17.41 9.31 -19.90
C SER A 244 16.48 9.70 -18.74
N THR A 245 16.32 11.00 -18.45
CA THR A 245 15.57 11.52 -17.30
C THR A 245 14.60 12.63 -17.73
N THR A 246 13.36 12.57 -17.22
CA THR A 246 12.33 13.59 -17.43
C THR A 246 12.53 14.75 -16.45
N LYS A 247 12.33 15.99 -16.92
CA LYS A 247 12.40 17.18 -16.05
C LYS A 247 11.26 17.15 -15.03
N ASN A 248 11.56 17.52 -13.79
CA ASN A 248 10.54 17.63 -12.75
C ASN A 248 9.78 18.96 -12.90
N LYS A 249 8.44 18.93 -12.78
CA LYS A 249 7.61 20.14 -12.67
C LYS A 249 7.60 20.70 -11.26
N PHE A 250 7.62 19.82 -10.26
CA PHE A 250 7.65 20.18 -8.83
C PHE A 250 8.62 19.30 -8.06
N VAL A 251 9.01 19.74 -6.87
CA VAL A 251 9.89 19.03 -5.94
C VAL A 251 9.35 19.14 -4.52
N ALA A 252 9.59 18.11 -3.69
CA ALA A 252 9.18 18.06 -2.28
C ALA A 252 10.30 17.50 -1.39
#